data_AF-A0A2S2R5E5-F1
#
_entry.id   AF-A0A2S2R5E5-F1
#
_cell.length_a   1.000
_cell.length_b   1.000
_cell.length_c   1.000
_cell.angle_alpha   90.00
_cell.angle_beta   90.00
_cell.angle_gamma   90.00
#
_symmetry.space_group_name_H-M   'P 1'
#
loop_
_entity.id
_entity.type
_entity.pdbx_description
1 polymer ?
#
loop_
_entity_poly.entity_id
_entity_poly.type
_entity_poly.pdbx_seq_one_letter_code
_entity_poly.pdbx_strand_id
1 'polypeptide(L)'
;MKVKLIGRASNVSGKTLWEIIGNLRNAGIGRLVTRNSYNRYEEPCFFKVLAVEPTAYIENQTRKVIVHAEKIFRGKLYPEPVEIYSVSYKPDYRLIPKDEEQLWWDRLANCKPRERIVPGLIELPPLMKLLLERDNKDSDIRLPLEIRSNRDNVAQSDLSKLSSYKPIFFKNQQSN
;
A
#
# COMPACT_ATOMS: atom_id res chain seq x y z
N MET A 1 38.94 0.26 7.62
CA MET A 1 38.21 1.50 8.00
C MET A 1 36.80 1.14 8.43
N LYS A 2 36.31 1.65 9.58
CA LYS A 2 34.89 1.53 9.98
C LYS A 2 34.14 2.78 9.51
N VAL A 3 33.26 2.63 8.53
CA VAL A 3 32.38 3.71 8.07
C VAL A 3 31.19 3.80 9.03
N LYS A 4 30.97 4.98 9.63
CA LYS A 4 29.80 5.27 10.47
C LYS A 4 28.86 6.20 9.69
N LEU A 5 27.69 5.70 9.32
CA LEU A 5 26.65 6.51 8.69
C LEU A 5 26.02 7.43 9.75
N ILE A 6 25.94 8.72 9.46
CA ILE A 6 25.32 9.73 10.32
C ILE A 6 24.12 10.31 9.56
N GLY A 7 22.95 10.37 10.20
CA GLY A 7 21.72 10.92 9.64
C GLY A 7 20.59 9.90 9.47
N ARG A 8 19.49 10.35 8.86
CA ARG A 8 18.31 9.50 8.60
C ARG A 8 18.58 8.62 7.39
N ALA A 9 18.54 7.29 7.58
CA ALA A 9 18.65 6.34 6.48
C ALA A 9 17.46 6.49 5.51
N SER A 10 17.76 6.51 4.21
CA SER A 10 16.78 6.43 3.14
C SER A 10 17.01 5.16 2.31
N ASN A 11 15.92 4.47 1.99
CA ASN A 11 15.95 3.26 1.14
C ASN A 11 15.61 3.60 -0.32
N VAL A 12 15.68 4.88 -0.67
CA VAL A 12 15.31 5.40 -1.98
C VAL A 12 16.58 5.51 -2.80
N SER A 13 16.62 4.80 -3.93
CA SER A 13 17.75 4.80 -4.84
C SER A 13 17.27 4.66 -6.27
N GLY A 14 17.84 5.44 -7.18
CA GLY A 14 17.45 5.45 -8.58
C GLY A 14 17.41 6.86 -9.15
N LYS A 15 16.56 7.04 -10.17
CA LYS A 15 16.34 8.32 -10.84
C LYS A 15 14.95 8.85 -10.50
N THR A 16 14.75 10.14 -10.69
CA THR A 16 13.42 10.75 -10.62
C THR A 16 12.59 10.34 -11.84
N LEU A 17 11.25 10.43 -11.76
CA LEU A 17 10.41 10.15 -12.92
C LEU A 17 10.71 11.09 -14.08
N TRP A 18 10.96 12.38 -13.78
CA TRP A 18 11.29 13.38 -14.80
C TRP A 18 12.53 12.99 -15.60
N GLU A 19 13.61 12.56 -14.94
CA GLU A 19 14.86 12.19 -15.63
C GLU A 19 14.69 10.94 -16.51
N ILE A 20 13.77 10.04 -16.15
CA ILE A 20 13.49 8.86 -16.97
C ILE A 20 12.64 9.26 -18.17
N ILE A 21 11.50 9.88 -17.91
CA ILE A 21 10.48 10.20 -18.91
C ILE A 21 10.99 11.26 -19.90
N GLY A 22 11.69 12.28 -19.42
CA GLY A 22 12.23 13.36 -20.24
C GLY A 22 13.32 12.91 -21.21
N ASN A 23 13.97 11.77 -20.94
CA ASN A 23 14.98 11.18 -21.83
C ASN A 23 14.39 10.17 -22.84
N LEU A 24 13.11 9.82 -22.70
CA LEU A 24 12.45 8.86 -23.60
C LEU A 24 11.70 9.56 -24.72
N ARG A 25 11.67 8.93 -25.90
CA ARG A 25 10.79 9.36 -27.00
C ARG A 25 9.33 9.27 -26.56
N ASN A 26 8.52 10.25 -26.97
CA ASN A 26 7.10 10.36 -26.65
C ASN A 26 6.83 10.27 -25.14
N ALA A 27 7.70 10.84 -24.31
CA ALA A 27 7.61 10.82 -22.85
C ALA A 27 7.47 9.40 -22.25
N GLY A 28 7.95 8.37 -22.96
CA GLY A 28 7.88 6.99 -22.49
C GLY A 28 6.46 6.42 -22.37
N ILE A 29 5.48 6.97 -23.10
CA ILE A 29 4.12 6.40 -23.15
C ILE A 29 4.18 4.93 -23.58
N GLY A 30 3.46 4.07 -22.85
CA GLY A 30 3.42 2.62 -23.04
C GLY A 30 4.56 1.85 -22.37
N ARG A 31 5.57 2.52 -21.80
CA ARG A 31 6.72 1.88 -21.15
C ARG A 31 6.41 1.51 -19.70
N LEU A 32 7.11 0.49 -19.20
CA LEU A 32 7.00 0.07 -17.80
C LEU A 32 8.07 0.74 -16.91
N VAL A 33 7.62 1.26 -15.77
CA VAL A 33 8.47 1.87 -14.74
C VAL A 33 8.19 1.20 -13.41
N THR A 34 9.23 0.89 -12.65
CA THR A 34 9.11 0.35 -11.29
C THR A 34 9.79 1.27 -10.28
N ARG A 35 9.53 1.04 -8.99
CA ARG A 35 10.20 1.75 -7.88
C ARG A 35 11.11 0.79 -7.14
N ASN A 36 12.32 1.22 -6.80
CA ASN A 36 13.28 0.39 -6.09
C ASN A 36 12.77 0.02 -4.69
N SER A 37 12.03 0.92 -4.04
CA SER A 37 11.33 0.61 -2.78
C SER A 37 10.31 -0.53 -2.87
N TYR A 38 9.88 -0.92 -4.08
CA TYR A 38 8.98 -2.06 -4.28
C TYR A 38 9.70 -3.41 -4.37
N ASN A 39 11.03 -3.44 -4.48
CA ASN A 39 11.81 -4.69 -4.45
C ASN A 39 11.67 -5.45 -3.12
N ARG A 40 11.09 -4.83 -2.09
CA ARG A 40 10.73 -5.49 -0.82
C ARG A 40 9.58 -6.50 -0.94
N TYR A 41 8.86 -6.48 -2.06
CA TYR A 41 7.74 -7.38 -2.34
C TYR A 41 8.19 -8.38 -3.40
N GLU A 42 7.90 -9.66 -3.17
CA GLU A 42 8.17 -10.74 -4.14
C GLU A 42 7.22 -10.64 -5.34
N GLU A 43 6.02 -10.10 -5.11
CA GLU A 43 4.99 -9.93 -6.11
C GLU A 43 5.34 -8.76 -7.05
N PRO A 44 5.05 -8.85 -8.37
CA PRO A 44 5.40 -7.81 -9.32
C PRO A 44 4.68 -6.50 -9.01
N CYS A 45 5.46 -5.42 -8.99
CA CYS A 45 5.00 -4.06 -8.75
C CYS A 45 5.60 -3.13 -9.81
N PHE A 46 4.75 -2.57 -10.68
CA PHE A 46 5.19 -1.66 -11.73
C PHE A 46 4.03 -0.76 -12.18
N PHE A 47 4.38 0.26 -12.95
CA PHE A 47 3.48 1.21 -13.55
C PHE A 47 3.66 1.16 -15.06
N LYS A 48 2.55 1.12 -15.81
CA LYS A 48 2.57 1.33 -17.25
C LYS A 48 2.14 2.76 -17.53
N VAL A 49 3.03 3.53 -18.15
CA VAL A 49 2.77 4.96 -18.43
C VAL A 49 1.70 5.08 -19.51
N LEU A 50 0.62 5.80 -19.23
CA LEU A 50 -0.46 6.07 -20.18
C LEU A 50 -0.34 7.48 -20.78
N ALA A 51 -0.19 8.48 -19.91
CA ALA A 51 -0.08 9.88 -20.31
C ALA A 51 0.86 10.62 -19.35
N VAL A 52 1.48 11.67 -19.86
CA VAL A 52 2.43 12.51 -19.11
C VAL A 52 2.09 13.96 -19.34
N GLU A 53 1.90 14.69 -18.25
CA GLU A 53 1.70 16.13 -18.25
C GLU A 53 2.90 16.81 -17.57
N PRO A 54 3.70 17.59 -18.30
CA PRO A 54 4.83 18.30 -17.73
C PRO A 54 4.35 19.44 -16.84
N THR A 55 4.87 19.52 -15.62
CA THR A 55 4.65 20.68 -14.74
C THR A 55 5.62 21.81 -15.08
N ALA A 56 5.19 23.06 -14.87
CA ALA A 56 6.05 24.23 -15.02
C ALA A 56 7.31 24.11 -14.15
N TYR A 57 8.44 24.55 -14.70
CA TYR A 57 9.68 24.64 -13.95
C TYR A 57 9.61 25.84 -13.00
N ILE A 58 9.83 25.59 -11.71
CA ILE A 58 9.92 26.62 -10.69
C ILE A 58 11.34 26.59 -10.15
N GLU A 59 12.04 27.73 -10.24
CA GLU A 59 13.39 27.87 -9.70
C GLU A 59 13.43 27.51 -8.22
N ASN A 60 14.52 26.84 -7.79
CA ASN A 60 14.73 26.35 -6.42
C ASN A 60 13.75 25.28 -5.93
N GLN A 61 12.91 24.70 -6.79
CA GLN A 61 12.05 23.57 -6.44
C GLN A 61 12.46 22.28 -7.15
N THR A 62 12.30 21.15 -6.47
CA THR A 62 12.48 19.84 -7.08
C THR A 62 11.44 19.67 -8.20
N ARG A 63 11.93 19.39 -9.41
CA ARG A 63 11.08 19.22 -10.59
C ARG A 63 10.13 18.03 -10.39
N LYS A 64 8.84 18.28 -10.65
CA LYS A 64 7.76 17.29 -10.61
C LYS A 64 7.16 17.12 -11.99
N VAL A 65 6.44 16.02 -12.15
CA VAL A 65 5.71 15.65 -13.36
C VAL A 65 4.43 15.00 -12.92
N ILE A 66 3.36 15.22 -13.67
CA ILE A 66 2.11 14.50 -13.50
C ILE A 66 2.14 13.36 -14.51
N VAL A 67 2.02 12.12 -14.02
CA VAL A 67 2.02 10.92 -14.86
C VAL A 67 0.77 10.11 -14.55
N HIS A 68 -0.05 9.87 -15.56
CA HIS A 68 -1.16 8.93 -15.47
C HIS A 68 -0.64 7.55 -15.88
N ALA A 69 -0.81 6.56 -15.00
CA ALA A 69 -0.31 5.23 -15.22
C ALA A 69 -1.27 4.14 -14.74
N GLU A 70 -1.28 3.00 -15.43
CA GLU A 70 -1.89 1.79 -14.89
C GLU A 70 -0.98 1.29 -13.77
N LYS A 71 -1.53 1.20 -12.55
CA LYS A 71 -0.79 0.73 -11.38
C LYS A 71 -0.99 -0.77 -11.23
N ILE A 72 0.11 -1.51 -11.22
CA ILE A 72 0.17 -2.89 -10.79
C ILE A 72 0.90 -2.91 -9.45
N PHE A 73 0.21 -3.30 -8.39
CA PHE A 73 0.83 -3.39 -7.06
C PHE A 73 0.53 -4.73 -6.41
N ARG A 74 1.59 -5.42 -6.04
CA ARG A 74 1.58 -6.76 -5.44
C ARG A 74 0.74 -7.76 -6.23
N GLY A 75 0.95 -7.79 -7.55
CA GLY A 75 0.23 -8.67 -8.47
C GLY A 75 -1.21 -8.26 -8.79
N LYS A 76 -1.70 -7.11 -8.30
CA LYS A 76 -3.06 -6.62 -8.57
C LYS A 76 -3.05 -5.42 -9.50
N LEU A 77 -3.83 -5.52 -10.57
CA LEU A 77 -4.12 -4.39 -11.45
C LEU A 77 -5.19 -3.50 -10.81
N TYR A 78 -4.93 -2.19 -10.77
CA TYR A 78 -5.90 -1.21 -10.29
C TYR A 78 -6.89 -0.92 -11.42
N PRO A 79 -8.20 -0.89 -11.13
CA PRO A 79 -9.23 -0.70 -12.17
C PRO A 79 -9.16 0.69 -12.79
N GLU A 80 -8.76 1.69 -12.01
CA GLU A 80 -8.64 3.07 -12.44
C GLU A 80 -7.16 3.44 -12.60
N PRO A 81 -6.81 4.20 -13.66
CA PRO A 81 -5.50 4.81 -13.78
C PRO A 81 -5.17 5.69 -12.56
N VAL A 82 -3.91 5.62 -12.12
CA VAL A 82 -3.43 6.38 -10.97
C VAL A 82 -2.58 7.54 -11.45
N GLU A 83 -2.82 8.71 -10.88
CA GLU A 83 -1.98 9.89 -11.07
C GLU A 83 -0.78 9.87 -10.11
N ILE A 84 0.42 10.03 -10.67
CA ILE A 84 1.68 10.09 -9.94
C ILE A 84 2.21 11.53 -10.01
N TYR A 85 1.84 12.36 -9.03
CA TYR A 85 2.37 13.72 -8.90
C TYR A 85 3.23 13.89 -7.65
N SER A 86 2.64 13.60 -6.48
CA SER A 86 3.25 13.88 -5.16
C SER A 86 4.60 13.20 -4.94
N VAL A 87 4.81 12.04 -5.55
CA VAL A 87 6.02 11.21 -5.39
C VAL A 87 6.92 11.20 -6.62
N SER A 88 6.63 12.02 -7.65
CA SER A 88 7.39 12.04 -8.91
C SER A 88 8.84 12.52 -8.74
N TYR A 89 9.06 13.42 -7.78
CA TYR A 89 10.39 13.98 -7.46
C TYR A 89 11.32 13.01 -6.72
N LYS A 90 10.79 11.89 -6.19
CA LYS A 90 11.62 10.96 -5.41
C LYS A 90 12.54 10.18 -6.36
N PRO A 91 13.85 10.10 -6.07
CA PRO A 91 14.80 9.33 -6.90
C PRO A 91 14.70 7.83 -6.59
N ASP A 92 13.52 7.26 -6.82
CA ASP A 92 13.16 5.88 -6.49
C ASP A 92 12.83 5.05 -7.74
N TYR A 93 12.78 5.68 -8.91
CA TYR A 93 12.25 5.03 -10.11
C TYR A 93 13.36 4.40 -10.94
N ARG A 94 12.98 3.32 -11.62
CA ARG A 94 13.79 2.59 -12.59
C ARG A 94 12.93 2.24 -13.79
N LEU A 95 13.44 2.52 -14.98
CA LEU A 95 12.85 2.09 -16.24
C LEU A 95 13.11 0.60 -16.43
N ILE A 96 12.08 -0.16 -16.81
CA ILE A 96 12.23 -1.56 -17.20
C ILE A 96 12.70 -1.59 -18.67
N PRO A 97 13.81 -2.28 -19.00
CA PRO A 97 14.25 -2.47 -20.38
C PRO A 97 13.19 -3.16 -21.23
N LYS A 98 13.09 -2.84 -22.54
CA LYS A 98 12.10 -3.44 -23.45
C LYS A 98 12.13 -4.97 -23.43
N ASP A 99 13.33 -5.53 -23.44
CA ASP A 99 13.53 -6.98 -23.50
C ASP A 99 13.03 -7.69 -22.24
N GLU A 100 12.98 -6.98 -21.11
CA GLU A 100 12.49 -7.51 -19.84
C GLU A 100 10.99 -7.28 -19.64
N GLU A 101 10.34 -6.37 -20.38
CA GLU A 101 8.93 -6.00 -20.13
C GLU A 101 8.00 -7.22 -20.19
N GLN A 102 8.27 -8.15 -21.12
CA GLN A 102 7.48 -9.37 -21.27
C GLN A 102 7.59 -10.28 -20.05
N LEU A 103 8.79 -10.41 -19.47
CA LEU A 103 9.01 -11.16 -18.23
C LEU A 103 8.20 -10.59 -17.06
N TRP A 104 8.04 -9.27 -16.98
CA TRP A 104 7.23 -8.64 -15.94
C TRP A 104 5.73 -8.92 -16.10
N TRP A 105 5.24 -8.97 -17.34
CA TRP A 105 3.87 -9.40 -17.63
C TRP A 105 3.66 -10.88 -17.33
N ASP A 106 4.61 -11.74 -17.67
CA ASP A 106 4.55 -13.17 -17.35
C ASP A 106 4.56 -13.41 -15.83
N ARG A 107 5.37 -12.63 -15.08
CA ARG A 107 5.34 -12.65 -13.61
C ARG A 107 4.00 -12.23 -13.06
N LEU A 108 3.34 -11.24 -13.67
CA LEU A 108 2.00 -10.81 -13.26
C LEU A 108 0.98 -11.92 -13.48
N ALA A 109 1.00 -12.58 -14.65
CA ALA A 109 0.10 -13.68 -14.97
C ALA A 109 0.25 -14.88 -14.03
N ASN A 110 1.49 -15.17 -13.60
CA ASN A 110 1.78 -16.27 -12.67
C ASN A 110 1.63 -15.90 -11.19
N CYS A 111 1.40 -14.62 -10.87
CA CYS A 111 1.33 -14.15 -9.50
C CYS A 111 0.01 -14.57 -8.84
N LYS A 112 0.07 -15.42 -7.81
CA LYS A 112 -1.10 -15.68 -6.96
C LYS A 112 -1.27 -14.53 -5.97
N PRO A 113 -2.48 -13.93 -5.86
CA PRO A 113 -2.71 -12.87 -4.89
C PRO A 113 -2.52 -13.42 -3.47
N ARG A 114 -1.68 -12.77 -2.66
CA ARG A 114 -1.49 -13.16 -1.27
C ARG A 114 -2.73 -12.78 -0.46
N GLU A 115 -3.51 -13.78 -0.08
CA GLU A 115 -4.61 -13.62 0.87
C GLU A 115 -4.03 -13.43 2.27
N ARG A 116 -4.56 -12.45 3.01
CA ARG A 116 -4.21 -12.21 4.40
C ARG A 116 -5.44 -12.43 5.25
N ILE A 117 -5.65 -13.66 5.67
CA ILE A 117 -6.74 -14.01 6.59
C ILE A 117 -6.30 -13.58 8.00
N VAL A 118 -7.11 -12.75 8.64
CA VAL A 118 -6.93 -12.31 10.02
C VAL A 118 -8.09 -12.82 10.87
N PRO A 119 -7.88 -13.10 12.16
CA PRO A 119 -8.96 -13.61 13.01
C PRO A 119 -10.10 -12.59 13.08
N GLY A 120 -11.35 -13.03 12.91
CA GLY A 120 -12.52 -12.15 13.02
C GLY A 120 -12.81 -11.65 14.44
N LEU A 121 -12.13 -12.22 15.45
CA LEU A 121 -12.26 -11.87 16.86
C LEU A 121 -10.86 -11.64 17.45
N ILE A 122 -10.73 -10.63 18.29
CA ILE A 122 -9.53 -10.35 19.08
C ILE A 122 -9.85 -10.35 20.57
N GLU A 123 -8.83 -10.56 21.38
CA GLU A 123 -8.96 -10.45 22.83
C GLU A 123 -9.14 -8.99 23.26
N LEU A 124 -9.81 -8.80 24.40
CA LEU A 124 -9.92 -7.49 25.04
C LEU A 124 -8.54 -6.91 25.39
N PRO A 125 -8.37 -5.58 25.28
CA PRO A 125 -7.20 -4.90 25.82
C PRO A 125 -7.00 -5.19 27.32
N PRO A 126 -5.76 -5.22 27.82
CA PRO A 126 -5.46 -5.66 29.19
C PRO A 126 -6.19 -4.85 30.27
N LEU A 127 -6.31 -3.54 30.09
CA LEU A 127 -7.06 -2.67 31.02
C LEU A 127 -8.55 -3.05 31.10
N MET A 128 -9.16 -3.41 29.97
CA MET A 128 -10.59 -3.77 29.93
C MET A 128 -10.84 -5.13 30.58
N LYS A 129 -9.92 -6.10 30.41
CA LYS A 129 -9.99 -7.39 31.12
C LYS A 129 -10.00 -7.19 32.64
N LEU A 130 -9.08 -6.37 33.16
CA LEU A 130 -9.00 -6.07 34.60
C LEU A 130 -10.26 -5.38 35.14
N LEU A 131 -10.87 -4.47 34.37
CA LEU A 131 -12.12 -3.81 34.77
C LEU A 131 -13.29 -4.80 34.85
N LEU A 132 -13.38 -5.76 33.91
CA LEU A 132 -14.40 -6.80 33.93
C LEU A 132 -14.20 -7.76 35.10
N GLU A 133 -12.95 -8.17 35.36
CA GLU A 133 -12.59 -9.00 36.51
C GLU A 133 -12.96 -8.31 37.84
N ARG A 134 -12.65 -7.01 37.97
CA ARG A 134 -13.04 -6.21 39.15
C ARG A 134 -14.56 -6.15 39.35
N ASP A 135 -15.31 -6.06 38.26
CA ASP A 135 -16.77 -5.99 38.27
C ASP A 135 -17.44 -7.39 38.34
N ASN A 136 -16.68 -8.48 38.53
CA ASN A 136 -17.12 -9.89 38.50
C ASN A 136 -17.89 -10.27 37.23
N LYS A 137 -17.48 -9.73 36.07
CA LYS A 137 -18.03 -10.04 34.75
C LYS A 137 -17.09 -10.99 34.00
N ASP A 138 -17.65 -11.74 33.06
CA ASP A 138 -16.87 -12.64 32.21
C ASP A 138 -15.75 -11.89 31.49
N SER A 139 -14.51 -12.34 31.68
CA SER A 139 -13.31 -11.75 31.07
C SER A 139 -12.93 -12.38 29.72
N ASP A 140 -13.55 -13.51 29.34
CA ASP A 140 -13.34 -14.19 28.05
C ASP A 140 -14.18 -13.60 26.90
N ILE A 141 -14.64 -12.36 27.07
CA ILE A 141 -15.33 -11.60 26.02
C ILE A 141 -14.33 -11.27 24.90
N ARG A 142 -14.72 -11.56 23.65
CA ARG A 142 -13.92 -11.24 22.46
C ARG A 142 -14.54 -10.09 21.68
N LEU A 143 -13.68 -9.22 21.15
CA LEU A 143 -14.11 -8.08 20.34
C LEU A 143 -14.14 -8.45 18.85
N PRO A 144 -15.18 -8.05 18.10
CA PRO A 144 -15.18 -8.19 16.65
C PRO A 144 -14.06 -7.33 16.03
N LEU A 145 -13.27 -7.93 15.17
CA LEU A 145 -12.24 -7.22 14.42
C LEU A 145 -12.83 -6.61 13.16
N GLU A 146 -13.06 -5.31 13.18
CA GLU A 146 -13.46 -4.56 12.00
C GLU A 146 -12.24 -4.18 11.16
N ILE A 147 -12.11 -4.80 10.00
CA ILE A 147 -11.05 -4.47 9.05
C ILE A 147 -11.50 -3.28 8.22
N ARG A 148 -10.79 -2.15 8.34
CA ARG A 148 -11.02 -1.00 7.47
C ARG A 148 -10.64 -1.37 6.04
N SER A 149 -11.61 -1.29 5.13
CA SER A 149 -11.34 -1.41 3.70
C SER A 149 -10.50 -0.22 3.25
N ASN A 150 -9.41 -0.51 2.56
CA ASN A 150 -8.59 0.49 1.87
C ASN A 150 -8.20 -0.11 0.52
N ARG A 151 -7.87 0.74 -0.46
CA ARG A 151 -7.49 0.32 -1.83
C ARG A 151 -6.38 -0.75 -1.82
N ASP A 152 -5.48 -0.67 -0.85
CA ASP A 152 -4.31 -1.54 -0.73
C ASP A 152 -4.46 -2.60 0.39
N ASN A 153 -5.57 -2.58 1.15
CA ASN A 153 -5.78 -3.53 2.25
C ASN A 153 -6.45 -4.80 1.73
N VAL A 154 -5.73 -5.93 1.81
CA VAL A 154 -6.17 -7.25 1.35
C VAL A 154 -6.58 -8.14 2.53
N ALA A 155 -6.61 -7.61 3.75
CA ALA A 155 -6.98 -8.41 4.91
C ALA A 155 -8.47 -8.79 4.86
N GLN A 156 -8.75 -10.06 5.05
CA GLN A 156 -10.10 -10.60 5.17
C GLN A 156 -10.28 -11.17 6.57
N SER A 157 -11.43 -10.90 7.19
CA SER A 157 -11.77 -11.48 8.48
C SER A 157 -12.19 -12.92 8.28
N ASP A 158 -11.72 -13.79 9.16
CA ASP A 158 -12.15 -15.17 9.20
C ASP A 158 -13.61 -15.23 9.69
N LEU A 159 -14.55 -15.21 8.74
CA LEU A 159 -16.01 -15.15 8.97
C LEU A 159 -16.55 -16.38 9.70
N SER A 160 -15.78 -17.47 9.73
CA SER A 160 -16.09 -18.73 10.40
C SER A 160 -16.34 -18.61 11.91
N LYS A 161 -15.96 -17.47 12.53
CA LYS A 161 -16.01 -17.25 13.99
C LYS A 161 -16.82 -16.03 14.43
N LEU A 162 -17.67 -15.46 13.58
CA LEU A 162 -18.58 -14.38 14.00
C LEU A 162 -19.67 -14.93 14.95
N SER A 163 -19.36 -15.02 16.24
CA SER A 163 -20.38 -15.11 17.28
C SER A 163 -21.10 -13.77 17.37
N SER A 164 -22.43 -13.78 17.30
CA SER A 164 -23.28 -12.59 17.32
C SER A 164 -23.20 -11.89 18.68
N TYR A 165 -22.21 -11.03 18.87
CA TYR A 165 -22.15 -10.19 20.07
C TYR A 165 -23.17 -9.05 19.90
N LYS A 166 -24.34 -9.19 20.52
CA LYS A 166 -25.28 -8.08 20.72
C LYS A 166 -24.90 -7.38 22.03
N PRO A 167 -24.37 -6.15 22.01
CA PRO A 167 -24.07 -5.45 23.25
C PRO A 167 -25.38 -5.11 23.97
N ILE A 168 -25.59 -5.72 25.14
CA ILE A 168 -26.72 -5.42 26.05
C ILE A 168 -26.48 -4.09 26.80
N PHE A 169 -25.29 -3.49 26.64
CA PHE A 169 -24.75 -2.42 27.48
C PHE A 169 -25.38 -1.02 27.33
N PHE A 170 -26.32 -0.79 26.42
CA PHE A 170 -27.03 0.49 26.26
C PHE A 170 -28.56 0.38 26.44
N LYS A 171 -29.04 -0.46 27.35
CA LYS A 171 -30.38 -0.24 27.93
C LYS A 171 -30.24 0.67 29.15
N ASN A 172 -30.02 1.96 28.89
CA ASN A 172 -30.16 2.96 29.93
C ASN A 172 -31.63 3.02 30.35
N GLN A 173 -31.79 2.76 31.64
CA GLN A 173 -32.91 3.03 32.51
C GLN A 173 -33.74 4.24 32.05
N GLN A 174 -34.93 3.98 31.53
CA GLN A 174 -36.06 4.89 31.60
C GLN A 174 -37.20 4.16 32.29
N SER A 175 -37.25 4.26 33.61
CA SER A 175 -38.48 4.08 34.38
C SER A 175 -38.30 4.62 35.79
N ASN A 176 -39.17 5.59 36.10
CA ASN A 176 -39.45 6.32 37.35
C ASN A 176 -38.62 7.58 37.61
#